data_AF-A0A803MZ43-F1
#
_entry.id   AF-A0A803MZ43-F1
#
_cell.length_a   1.000
_cell.length_b   1.000
_cell.length_c   1.000
_cell.angle_alpha   90.00
_cell.angle_beta   90.00
_cell.angle_gamma   90.00
#
_symmetry.space_group_name_H-M   'P 1'
#
loop_
_entity.id
_entity.type
_entity.pdbx_description
1 polymer ?
#
loop_
_entity_poly.entity_id
_entity_poly.type
_entity_poly.pdbx_seq_one_letter_code
_entity_poly.pdbx_strand_id
1 'polypeptide(L)'
;MKNAAPRPDGKRKGAQAAAMRISGDKAAFYNCKFVGYQDTLCDDKGNHFFKDCYIEGTVDFIFGEARSLYLNTEIHVQSEDPAAVITAHARNSADGEGGYSFVHCNVTGTGSHALLGRAWMEAARVVYSYCTFSDVVNPEGWSDNSKPEFQK
;
A
#
# COMPACT_ATOMS: atom_id res chain seq x y z
N MET A 1 10.87 13.50 -7.89
CA MET A 1 11.49 13.55 -6.53
C MET A 1 11.62 12.13 -6.00
N LYS A 2 12.64 11.78 -5.19
CA LYS A 2 12.78 10.45 -4.55
C LYS A 2 12.83 10.60 -3.03
N ASN A 3 11.95 9.89 -2.33
CA ASN A 3 11.96 9.71 -0.88
C ASN A 3 12.26 8.23 -0.61
N ALA A 4 13.19 7.95 0.30
CA ALA A 4 13.61 6.58 0.55
C ALA A 4 13.91 6.33 2.02
N ALA A 5 13.57 5.14 2.49
CA ALA A 5 13.95 4.63 3.80
C ALA A 5 14.88 3.41 3.64
N PRO A 6 15.93 3.29 4.47
CA PRO A 6 16.82 2.14 4.43
C PRO A 6 16.11 0.88 4.98
N ARG A 7 16.59 -0.30 4.59
CA ARG A 7 16.16 -1.56 5.22
C ARG A 7 16.45 -1.49 6.73
N PRO A 8 15.49 -1.85 7.60
CA PRO A 8 15.78 -1.97 9.03
C PRO A 8 16.94 -2.93 9.29
N ASP A 9 17.75 -2.64 10.31
CA ASP A 9 19.01 -3.35 10.62
C ASP A 9 18.82 -4.78 11.18
N GLY A 10 17.59 -5.28 11.23
CA GLY A 10 17.25 -6.61 11.69
C GLY A 10 17.28 -6.79 13.22
N LYS A 11 17.64 -5.77 14.01
CA LYS A 11 17.68 -5.90 15.49
C LYS A 11 16.30 -6.03 16.11
N ARG A 12 15.31 -5.35 15.53
CA ARG A 12 13.91 -5.42 15.95
C ARG A 12 13.11 -6.18 14.89
N LYS A 13 12.51 -7.30 15.29
CA LYS A 13 11.58 -8.06 14.45
C LYS A 13 10.39 -7.18 14.09
N GLY A 14 10.03 -7.13 12.80
CA GLY A 14 8.92 -6.31 12.29
C GLY A 14 9.16 -4.80 12.41
N ALA A 15 10.42 -4.36 12.33
CA ALA A 15 10.75 -2.95 12.35
C ALA A 15 10.23 -2.23 11.10
N GLN A 16 9.67 -1.05 11.31
CA GLN A 16 9.04 -0.25 10.26
C GLN A 16 9.94 0.92 9.87
N ALA A 17 9.89 1.33 8.61
CA ALA A 17 10.74 2.40 8.09
C ALA A 17 10.00 3.20 7.01
N ALA A 18 9.22 4.20 7.43
CA ALA A 18 8.49 5.06 6.51
C ALA A 18 9.44 5.96 5.71
N ALA A 19 9.29 5.91 4.38
CA ALA A 19 9.94 6.83 3.46
C ALA A 19 9.20 8.17 3.40
N MET A 20 7.88 8.16 3.60
CA MET A 20 7.04 9.36 3.60
C MET A 20 5.81 9.16 4.49
N ARG A 21 5.42 10.22 5.22
CA ARG A 21 4.12 10.33 5.89
C ARG A 21 3.38 11.56 5.41
N ILE A 22 2.11 11.41 5.08
CA ILE A 22 1.25 12.48 4.56
C ILE A 22 -0.01 12.57 5.42
N SER A 23 -0.12 13.66 6.20
CA SER A 23 -1.24 13.89 7.12
C SER A 23 -2.01 15.18 6.84
N GLY A 24 -1.68 15.88 5.74
CA GLY A 24 -2.27 17.15 5.33
C GLY A 24 -3.24 16.96 4.16
N ASP A 25 -4.35 17.68 4.16
CA ASP A 25 -5.38 17.52 3.12
C ASP A 25 -4.96 18.12 1.75
N LYS A 26 -5.51 17.57 0.67
CA LYS A 26 -5.32 18.02 -0.73
C LYS A 26 -3.87 17.96 -1.22
N ALA A 27 -3.10 16.98 -0.73
CA ALA A 27 -1.75 16.73 -1.22
C ALA A 27 -1.77 16.04 -2.60
N ALA A 28 -0.91 16.48 -3.51
CA ALA A 28 -0.76 15.87 -4.83
C ALA A 28 0.71 15.62 -5.18
N PHE A 29 0.99 14.45 -5.74
CA PHE A 29 2.33 13.99 -6.08
C PHE A 29 2.37 13.54 -7.54
N TYR A 30 3.29 14.13 -8.29
CA TYR A 30 3.49 13.84 -9.71
C TYR A 30 4.94 13.39 -9.92
N ASN A 31 5.14 12.26 -10.59
CA ASN A 31 6.47 11.78 -10.98
C ASN A 31 7.41 11.62 -9.76
N CYS A 32 6.85 11.13 -8.65
CA CYS A 32 7.56 10.88 -7.40
C CYS A 32 7.91 9.40 -7.24
N LYS A 33 9.00 9.13 -6.51
CA LYS A 33 9.39 7.79 -6.09
C LYS A 33 9.37 7.70 -4.57
N PHE A 34 8.72 6.68 -4.04
CA PHE A 34 8.68 6.33 -2.62
C PHE A 34 9.23 4.91 -2.47
N VAL A 35 10.39 4.76 -1.83
CA VAL A 35 11.14 3.50 -1.83
C VAL A 35 11.45 3.07 -0.39
N GLY A 36 11.03 1.87 -0.01
CA GLY A 36 11.26 1.35 1.34
C GLY A 36 11.07 -0.16 1.41
N TYR A 37 10.73 -0.64 2.59
CA TYR A 37 10.47 -2.06 2.88
C TYR A 37 9.11 -2.17 3.57
N GLN A 38 9.09 -2.36 4.89
CA GLN A 38 7.88 -2.33 5.69
C GLN A 38 7.45 -0.89 5.98
N ASP A 39 6.17 -0.59 5.77
CA ASP A 39 5.52 0.70 6.02
C ASP A 39 6.10 1.86 5.17
N THR A 40 6.42 1.64 3.87
CA THR A 40 7.06 2.66 3.01
C THR A 40 6.30 3.98 2.94
N LEU A 41 5.02 3.98 2.59
CA LEU A 41 4.18 5.15 2.39
C LEU A 41 3.05 5.17 3.42
N CYS A 42 3.20 6.03 4.43
CA CYS A 42 2.16 6.33 5.40
C CYS A 42 1.21 7.38 4.82
N ASP A 43 0.20 6.90 4.08
CA ASP A 43 -0.90 7.66 3.53
C ASP A 43 -1.97 7.91 4.62
N ASP A 44 -1.55 8.68 5.64
CA ASP A 44 -2.14 8.72 6.98
C ASP A 44 -3.59 9.22 6.99
N LYS A 45 -3.83 10.45 6.53
CA LYS A 45 -5.16 11.07 6.49
C LYS A 45 -5.24 12.24 5.52
N GLY A 46 -6.43 12.46 4.95
CA GLY A 46 -6.70 13.55 3.99
C GLY A 46 -7.12 13.03 2.63
N ASN A 47 -7.31 13.96 1.67
CA ASN A 47 -7.57 13.65 0.27
C ASN A 47 -6.29 13.77 -0.54
N HIS A 48 -5.78 12.68 -1.08
CA HIS A 48 -4.50 12.68 -1.80
C HIS A 48 -4.60 12.18 -3.23
N PHE A 49 -3.70 12.67 -4.07
CA PHE A 49 -3.60 12.26 -5.47
C PHE A 49 -2.16 11.92 -5.85
N PHE A 50 -1.95 10.74 -6.39
CA PHE A 50 -0.66 10.27 -6.89
C PHE A 50 -0.78 9.98 -8.38
N LYS A 51 0.03 10.63 -9.21
CA LYS A 51 0.01 10.44 -10.67
C LYS A 51 1.41 10.19 -11.20
N ASP A 52 1.55 9.17 -12.06
CA ASP A 52 2.82 8.82 -12.70
C ASP A 52 3.94 8.55 -11.68
N CYS A 53 3.58 8.01 -10.52
CA CYS A 53 4.50 7.75 -9.42
C CYS A 53 5.06 6.32 -9.47
N TYR A 54 6.03 6.06 -8.60
CA TYR A 54 6.57 4.75 -8.31
C TYR A 54 6.61 4.53 -6.80
N ILE A 55 6.05 3.43 -6.33
CA ILE A 55 6.00 3.07 -4.90
C ILE A 55 6.54 1.65 -4.73
N GLU A 56 7.51 1.47 -3.83
CA GLU A 56 8.20 0.19 -3.62
C GLU A 56 8.25 -0.21 -2.14
N GLY A 57 7.96 -1.48 -1.84
CA GLY A 57 8.13 -2.04 -0.50
C GLY A 57 7.80 -3.52 -0.38
N THR A 58 7.71 -4.00 0.87
CA THR A 58 7.44 -5.40 1.24
C THR A 58 6.11 -5.55 1.96
N VAL A 59 6.05 -5.18 3.24
CA VAL A 59 4.92 -5.41 4.15
C VAL A 59 4.19 -4.09 4.40
N ASP A 60 2.87 -4.08 4.22
CA ASP A 60 1.98 -2.93 4.44
C ASP A 60 2.51 -1.62 3.84
N PHE A 61 3.16 -1.71 2.68
CA PHE A 61 4.01 -0.60 2.23
C PHE A 61 3.23 0.62 1.71
N ILE A 62 1.90 0.51 1.58
CA ILE A 62 0.95 1.61 1.45
C ILE A 62 -0.11 1.46 2.56
N PHE A 63 -0.07 2.31 3.58
CA PHE A 63 -0.91 2.15 4.78
C PHE A 63 -1.39 3.48 5.34
N GLY A 64 -2.48 3.44 6.12
CA GLY A 64 -3.15 4.62 6.66
C GLY A 64 -4.65 4.65 6.37
N GLU A 65 -5.29 5.79 6.60
CA GLU A 65 -6.75 5.97 6.50
C GLU A 65 -7.16 6.91 5.35
N ALA A 66 -6.22 7.49 4.62
CA ALA A 66 -6.51 8.54 3.64
C ALA A 66 -7.52 8.09 2.56
N ARG A 67 -8.13 9.10 1.93
CA ARG A 67 -8.95 8.96 0.73
C ARG A 67 -8.09 9.33 -0.47
N SER A 68 -7.58 8.32 -1.17
CA SER A 68 -6.51 8.52 -2.14
C SER A 68 -6.78 7.87 -3.49
N LEU A 69 -6.42 8.60 -4.54
CA LEU A 69 -6.37 8.09 -5.91
C LEU A 69 -4.92 7.95 -6.35
N TYR A 70 -4.56 6.73 -6.74
CA TYR A 70 -3.31 6.37 -7.38
C TYR A 70 -3.60 6.13 -8.86
N LEU A 71 -3.13 7.03 -9.74
CA LEU A 71 -3.39 6.99 -11.17
C LEU A 71 -2.08 6.76 -11.93
N ASN A 72 -2.09 5.78 -12.85
CA ASN A 72 -0.92 5.48 -13.69
C ASN A 72 0.38 5.34 -12.87
N THR A 73 0.28 4.70 -11.71
CA THR A 73 1.39 4.57 -10.75
C THR A 73 1.89 3.13 -10.78
N GLU A 74 3.21 2.96 -10.76
CA GLU A 74 3.81 1.64 -10.59
C GLU A 74 3.91 1.30 -9.10
N ILE A 75 3.42 0.11 -8.77
CA ILE A 75 3.41 -0.47 -7.42
C ILE A 75 4.33 -1.69 -7.44
N HIS A 76 5.55 -1.54 -6.96
CA HIS A 76 6.59 -2.55 -7.03
C HIS A 76 6.73 -3.30 -5.71
N VAL A 77 6.44 -4.60 -5.72
CA VAL A 77 6.71 -5.48 -4.59
C VAL A 77 8.19 -5.89 -4.64
N GLN A 78 8.93 -5.48 -3.62
CA GLN A 78 10.33 -5.77 -3.49
C GLN A 78 10.54 -7.12 -2.80
N SER A 79 11.46 -7.94 -3.32
CA SER A 79 11.89 -9.23 -2.73
C SER A 79 10.79 -10.29 -2.58
N GLU A 80 11.17 -11.53 -2.31
CA GLU A 80 10.23 -12.63 -2.03
C GLU A 80 9.94 -12.76 -0.53
N ASP A 81 9.57 -11.65 0.12
CA ASP A 81 9.15 -11.67 1.51
C ASP A 81 7.77 -12.37 1.59
N PRO A 82 7.64 -13.54 2.22
CA PRO A 82 6.37 -14.27 2.26
C PRO A 82 5.27 -13.52 3.03
N ALA A 83 5.63 -12.46 3.78
CA ALA A 83 4.68 -11.58 4.44
C ALA A 83 4.29 -10.35 3.60
N ALA A 84 4.68 -10.28 2.32
CA ALA A 84 4.44 -9.10 1.50
C ALA A 84 2.94 -8.82 1.33
N VAL A 85 2.56 -7.59 1.66
CA VAL A 85 1.19 -7.08 1.52
C VAL A 85 1.27 -5.65 1.03
N ILE A 86 0.62 -5.36 -0.09
CA ILE A 86 0.71 -4.03 -0.71
C ILE A 86 0.02 -2.98 0.15
N THR A 87 -1.22 -3.25 0.55
CA THR A 87 -2.04 -2.26 1.27
C THR A 87 -2.48 -2.73 2.65
N ALA A 88 -2.47 -1.79 3.61
CA ALA A 88 -3.09 -1.95 4.93
C ALA A 88 -3.96 -0.73 5.23
N HIS A 89 -5.22 -0.76 4.78
CA HIS A 89 -6.13 0.38 4.93
C HIS A 89 -6.77 0.39 6.33
N ALA A 90 -6.79 1.56 6.95
CA ALA A 90 -7.15 1.76 8.35
C ALA A 90 -8.57 2.32 8.55
N ARG A 91 -9.44 2.35 7.53
CA ARG A 91 -10.81 2.81 7.71
C ARG A 91 -11.51 1.94 8.76
N ASN A 92 -12.02 2.60 9.81
CA ASN A 92 -12.58 1.93 10.99
C ASN A 92 -14.11 2.08 11.14
N SER A 93 -14.81 2.61 10.14
CA SER A 93 -16.28 2.63 10.13
C SER A 93 -16.84 2.60 8.70
N ALA A 94 -18.05 2.08 8.53
CA ALA A 94 -18.73 2.04 7.23
C ALA A 94 -19.03 3.44 6.67
N ASP A 95 -19.32 4.39 7.55
CA ASP A 95 -19.58 5.81 7.23
C ASP A 95 -18.28 6.58 6.92
N GLY A 96 -17.11 5.98 7.17
CA GLY A 96 -15.83 6.58 6.87
C GLY A 96 -15.64 6.77 5.35
N GLU A 97 -15.18 7.96 4.97
CA GLU A 97 -14.94 8.30 3.57
C GLU A 97 -13.58 7.81 3.03
N GLY A 98 -12.68 7.35 3.91
CA GLY A 98 -11.37 6.84 3.55
C GLY A 98 -11.41 5.67 2.56
N GLY A 99 -10.32 5.49 1.82
CA GLY A 99 -10.16 4.37 0.90
C GLY A 99 -9.11 4.65 -0.16
N TYR A 100 -8.54 3.58 -0.70
CA TYR A 100 -7.58 3.68 -1.81
C TYR A 100 -8.21 3.21 -3.12
N SER A 101 -8.01 3.99 -4.18
CA SER A 101 -8.35 3.61 -5.54
C SER A 101 -7.09 3.62 -6.39
N PHE A 102 -6.74 2.46 -6.95
CA PHE A 102 -5.66 2.30 -7.91
C PHE A 102 -6.28 2.18 -9.30
N VAL A 103 -5.91 3.08 -10.20
CA VAL A 103 -6.49 3.18 -11.55
C VAL A 103 -5.38 3.21 -12.59
N HIS A 104 -5.43 2.29 -13.56
CA HIS A 104 -4.38 2.13 -14.58
C HIS A 104 -2.97 1.93 -13.99
N CYS A 105 -2.89 1.33 -12.81
CA CYS A 105 -1.62 1.04 -12.15
C CYS A 105 -1.06 -0.31 -12.63
N ASN A 106 0.26 -0.45 -12.54
CA ASN A 106 0.94 -1.72 -12.77
C ASN A 106 1.49 -2.23 -11.44
N VAL A 107 1.05 -3.42 -11.02
CA VAL A 107 1.63 -4.13 -9.89
C VAL A 107 2.72 -5.05 -10.40
N THR A 108 3.97 -4.78 -10.01
CA THR A 108 5.17 -5.46 -10.53
C THR A 108 5.95 -6.14 -9.40
N GLY A 109 6.74 -7.16 -9.75
CA GLY A 109 7.51 -8.00 -8.83
C GLY A 109 7.61 -9.43 -9.36
N THR A 110 8.14 -10.36 -8.55
CA THR A 110 8.27 -11.80 -8.90
C THR A 110 7.88 -12.70 -7.72
N GLY A 111 7.55 -13.97 -7.97
CA GLY A 111 7.55 -15.00 -6.91
C GLY A 111 6.21 -15.29 -6.21
N SER A 112 5.06 -14.91 -6.80
CA SER A 112 3.70 -15.36 -6.44
C SER A 112 3.38 -15.44 -4.94
N HIS A 113 3.78 -14.45 -4.16
CA HIS A 113 3.69 -14.47 -2.70
C HIS A 113 2.91 -13.27 -2.13
N ALA A 114 2.81 -12.16 -2.87
CA ALA A 114 2.29 -10.91 -2.33
C ALA A 114 0.77 -10.83 -2.36
N LEU A 115 0.18 -10.26 -1.31
CA LEU A 115 -1.24 -9.93 -1.27
C LEU A 115 -1.48 -8.47 -1.68
N LEU A 116 -2.57 -8.22 -2.39
CA LEU A 116 -3.05 -6.87 -2.77
C LEU A 116 -3.38 -6.00 -1.56
N GLY A 117 -3.78 -6.64 -0.45
CA GLY A 117 -3.99 -5.95 0.79
C GLY A 117 -4.47 -6.83 1.93
N ARG A 118 -4.49 -6.22 3.11
CA ARG A 118 -5.16 -6.75 4.30
C ARG A 118 -5.92 -5.65 5.03
N ALA A 119 -6.95 -6.04 5.75
CA ALA A 119 -7.69 -5.12 6.60
C ALA A 119 -6.88 -4.79 7.87
N TRP A 120 -6.39 -3.56 7.98
CA TRP A 120 -5.79 -3.09 9.23
C TRP A 120 -6.88 -2.76 10.26
N MET A 121 -7.98 -2.17 9.80
CA MET A 121 -9.17 -1.86 10.60
C MET A 121 -10.45 -2.39 9.94
N GLU A 122 -11.55 -2.37 10.69
CA GLU A 122 -12.76 -3.17 10.42
C GLU A 122 -13.52 -2.86 9.13
N ALA A 123 -13.27 -1.69 8.54
CA ALA A 123 -13.98 -1.22 7.36
C ALA A 123 -13.00 -0.87 6.22
N ALA A 124 -11.78 -1.43 6.23
CA ALA A 124 -10.77 -1.23 5.20
C ALA A 124 -11.36 -1.25 3.78
N ARG A 125 -10.96 -0.28 2.94
CA ARG A 125 -11.51 -0.15 1.58
C ARG A 125 -10.41 0.14 0.56
N VAL A 126 -10.20 -0.80 -0.34
CA VAL A 126 -9.20 -0.70 -1.40
C VAL A 126 -9.79 -1.26 -2.69
N VAL A 127 -9.60 -0.53 -3.80
CA VAL A 127 -10.09 -0.92 -5.12
C VAL A 127 -8.96 -0.82 -6.13
N TYR A 128 -8.77 -1.87 -6.93
CA TYR A 128 -7.90 -1.86 -8.11
C TYR A 128 -8.80 -1.88 -9.36
N SER A 129 -8.60 -0.96 -10.30
CA SER A 129 -9.42 -0.81 -11.51
C SER A 129 -8.55 -0.57 -12.72
N TYR A 130 -8.74 -1.38 -13.77
CA TYR A 130 -7.93 -1.31 -14.99
C TYR A 130 -6.42 -1.44 -14.74
N CYS A 131 -6.05 -2.16 -13.68
CA CYS A 131 -4.66 -2.42 -13.32
C CYS A 131 -4.15 -3.70 -14.01
N THR A 132 -2.84 -3.79 -14.17
CA THR A 132 -2.16 -5.04 -14.53
C THR A 132 -1.41 -5.60 -13.33
N PHE A 133 -1.28 -6.92 -13.26
CA PHE A 133 -0.59 -7.63 -12.18
C PHE A 133 0.42 -8.60 -12.79
N SER A 134 1.68 -8.54 -12.36
CA SER A 134 2.64 -9.60 -12.65
C SER A 134 2.33 -10.86 -11.84
N ASP A 135 3.14 -11.89 -12.03
CA ASP A 135 3.09 -13.15 -11.28
C ASP A 135 3.45 -13.02 -9.79
N VAL A 136 3.72 -11.80 -9.29
CA VAL A 136 4.00 -11.56 -7.88
C VAL A 136 2.78 -11.72 -6.97
N VAL A 137 1.59 -11.46 -7.51
CA VAL A 137 0.35 -11.48 -6.73
C VAL A 137 -0.09 -12.91 -6.51
N ASN A 138 -0.19 -13.29 -5.24
CA ASN A 138 -0.76 -14.56 -4.82
C ASN A 138 -2.24 -14.65 -5.29
N PRO A 139 -2.68 -15.79 -5.87
CA PRO A 139 -4.07 -15.99 -6.30
C PRO A 139 -5.15 -15.75 -5.24
N GLU A 140 -4.84 -15.89 -3.94
CA GLU A 140 -5.76 -15.52 -2.86
C GLU A 140 -6.11 -14.02 -2.88
N GLY A 141 -5.18 -13.17 -3.34
CA GLY A 141 -5.36 -11.74 -3.53
C GLY A 141 -5.38 -10.92 -2.23
N TRP A 142 -6.11 -11.35 -1.21
CA TRP A 142 -6.36 -10.58 0.01
C TRP A 142 -6.23 -11.43 1.27
N SER A 143 -5.88 -10.80 2.39
CA SER A 143 -5.96 -11.41 3.72
C SER A 143 -6.92 -10.65 4.62
N ASP A 144 -7.69 -11.39 5.40
CA ASP A 144 -8.54 -10.87 6.47
C ASP A 144 -7.77 -10.58 7.77
N ASN A 145 -6.44 -10.70 7.75
CA ASN A 145 -5.56 -10.53 8.90
C ASN A 145 -5.94 -11.46 10.08
N SER A 146 -6.46 -12.66 9.79
CA SER A 146 -7.01 -13.60 10.78
C SER A 146 -8.20 -13.04 11.58
N LYS A 147 -8.93 -12.10 10.98
CA LYS A 147 -10.16 -11.51 11.51
C LYS A 147 -11.27 -11.66 10.46
N PRO A 148 -11.95 -12.82 10.43
CA PRO A 148 -12.98 -13.10 9.43
C PRO A 148 -14.10 -12.04 9.40
N GLU A 149 -14.36 -11.36 10.52
CA GLU A 149 -15.33 -10.27 10.63
C GLU A 149 -14.99 -9.03 9.78
N PHE A 150 -13.76 -8.92 9.27
CA PHE A 150 -13.32 -7.85 8.38
C PHE A 150 -13.52 -8.20 6.90
N GLN A 151 -13.90 -9.44 6.57
CA GLN A 151 -14.34 -9.79 5.21
C GLN A 151 -15.74 -9.22 4.99
N LYS A 152 -15.86 -8.15 4.21
CA LYS A 152 -17.13 -7.56 3.77
C LYS A 152 -17.12 -7.27 2.28
#